data_AF-A0A318PDU7-F1
#
_entry.id   AF-A0A318PDU7-F1
#
_cell.length_a   1.000
_cell.length_b   1.000
_cell.length_c   1.000
_cell.angle_alpha   90.00
_cell.angle_beta   90.00
_cell.angle_gamma   90.00
#
_symmetry.space_group_name_H-M   'P 1'
#
loop_
_entity.id
_entity.type
_entity.pdbx_description
1 polymer ?
#
loop_
_entity_poly.entity_id
_entity_poly.type
_entity_poly.pdbx_seq_one_letter_code
_entity_poly.pdbx_strand_id
1 'polypeptide(L)' 'VLLTALQKMALGQTSLEKATCGTIRARLLKIATRVTLSVRRIVLSMPDMFPCQHEFALAHARLRRLRQAI' A
#
# COMPACT_ATOMS: atom_id res chain seq x y z
N VAL A 1 6.30 1.27 14.17
CA VAL A 1 5.02 1.91 14.54
C VAL A 1 4.13 2.19 13.32
N LEU A 2 4.53 3.07 12.38
CA LEU A 2 3.70 3.41 11.21
C LEU A 2 3.29 2.21 10.33
N LEU A 3 4.23 1.33 9.99
CA LEU A 3 3.96 0.13 9.18
C LEU A 3 2.98 -0.83 9.88
N THR A 4 3.08 -0.94 11.20
CA THR A 4 2.19 -1.76 12.02
C THR A 4 0.76 -1.21 12.03
N ALA A 5 0.61 0.12 12.08
CA ALA A 5 -0.69 0.77 11.98
C ALA A 5 -1.30 0.59 10.57
N LEU A 6 -0.51 0.81 9.52
CA LEU A 6 -0.91 0.53 8.13
C LEU A 6 -1.38 -0.92 7.95
N GLN A 7 -0.63 -1.88 8.49
CA GLN A 7 -0.97 -3.29 8.42
C GLN A 7 -2.33 -3.59 9.03
N LYS A 8 -2.57 -3.08 10.25
CA LYS A 8 -3.84 -3.27 10.96
C LYS A 8 -5.03 -2.61 10.25
N MET A 9 -4.83 -1.43 9.66
CA MET A 9 -5.91 -0.65 9.05
C MET A 9 -6.22 -1.04 7.60
N ALA A 10 -5.21 -1.47 6.85
CA ALA A 10 -5.31 -1.58 5.39
C ALA A 10 -5.00 -2.99 4.84
N LEU A 11 -4.30 -3.86 5.57
CA LEU A 11 -3.83 -5.16 5.08
C LEU A 11 -4.57 -6.38 5.67
N GLY A 12 -5.70 -6.19 6.35
CA GLY A 12 -6.51 -7.31 6.85
C GLY A 12 -7.10 -8.18 5.71
N GLN A 13 -7.14 -9.50 5.87
CA GLN A 13 -7.61 -10.45 4.85
C GLN A 13 -6.78 -10.44 3.56
N THR A 14 -5.50 -10.10 3.68
CA THR A 14 -4.56 -10.06 2.55
C THR A 14 -3.36 -10.93 2.85
N SER A 15 -2.58 -11.29 1.83
CA SER A 15 -1.36 -12.10 1.98
C SER A 15 -0.34 -11.44 2.92
N LEU A 16 -0.45 -10.12 3.12
CA LEU A 16 0.43 -9.32 3.96
C LEU A 16 -0.11 -9.07 5.38
N GLU A 17 -1.23 -9.69 5.76
CA GLU A 17 -1.83 -9.52 7.10
C GLU A 17 -0.88 -9.96 8.22
N LYS A 18 -0.18 -11.09 8.03
CA LYS A 18 0.79 -11.63 8.99
C LYS A 18 2.24 -11.34 8.59
N ALA A 19 2.46 -10.49 7.59
CA ALA A 19 3.80 -10.17 7.12
C ALA A 19 4.55 -9.29 8.12
N THR A 20 5.88 -9.48 8.21
CA THR A 20 6.72 -8.59 9.02
C THR A 20 6.84 -7.22 8.38
N CYS A 21 7.16 -6.19 9.17
CA CYS A 21 7.42 -4.84 8.66
C CYS A 21 8.49 -4.81 7.55
N GLY A 22 9.50 -5.69 7.61
CA GLY A 22 10.52 -5.83 6.57
C GLY A 22 9.94 -6.35 5.25
N THR A 23 9.09 -7.37 5.31
CA THR A 23 8.40 -7.93 4.14
C THR A 23 7.42 -6.92 3.54
N ILE A 24 6.66 -6.19 4.38
CA ILE A 24 5.75 -5.11 3.93
C ILE A 24 6.55 -4.04 3.20
N ARG A 25 7.68 -3.59 3.75
CA ARG A 25 8.54 -2.61 3.10
C ARG A 25 9.04 -3.13 1.75
N ALA A 26 9.55 -4.35 1.70
CA ALA A 26 10.09 -4.93 0.47
C ALA A 26 9.03 -5.11 -0.62
N ARG A 27 7.81 -5.52 -0.26
CA ARG A 27 6.75 -5.84 -1.21
C ARG A 27 5.89 -4.65 -1.61
N LEU A 28 5.63 -3.69 -0.71
CA LEU A 28 4.71 -2.58 -0.97
C LEU A 28 5.37 -1.21 -1.12
N LEU A 29 6.54 -0.99 -0.50
CA LEU A 29 7.17 0.34 -0.49
C LEU A 29 8.44 0.40 -1.32
N LYS A 30 9.15 -0.72 -1.46
CA LYS A 30 10.36 -0.84 -2.26
C LYS A 30 10.01 -1.33 -3.66
N ILE A 31 9.15 -0.58 -4.35
CA ILE A 31 8.70 -0.93 -5.69
C ILE A 31 9.33 0.05 -6.68
N ALA A 32 9.96 -0.49 -7.73
CA ALA A 32 10.32 0.31 -8.90
C ALA A 32 9.04 0.55 -9.73
N THR A 33 8.40 1.69 -9.51
CA THR A 33 7.23 2.14 -10.29
C THR A 33 7.44 3.56 -10.77
N ARG A 34 6.71 3.97 -11.80
CA ARG A 34 6.71 5.37 -12.21
C ARG A 34 5.91 6.18 -11.19
N VAL A 35 6.61 7.00 -10.43
CA VAL A 35 6.03 7.90 -9.41
C VAL A 35 5.81 9.28 -10.03
N THR A 36 4.57 9.75 -10.01
CA THR A 36 4.22 11.13 -10.39
C THR A 36 3.74 11.87 -9.16
N LEU A 37 4.42 12.97 -8.83
CA LEU A 37 4.07 13.81 -7.68
C LEU A 37 3.23 14.99 -8.15
N SER A 38 2.20 15.31 -7.37
CA SER A 38 1.39 16.51 -7.48
C SER A 38 1.39 17.23 -6.13
N VAL A 39 0.92 18.47 -6.09
CA VAL A 39 0.86 19.29 -4.86
C VAL A 39 0.14 18.64 -3.68
N ARG A 40 -0.76 17.68 -3.91
CA ARG A 40 -1.51 16.98 -2.86
C ARG A 40 -1.53 15.46 -2.99
N ARG A 41 -1.00 14.90 -4.07
CA ARG A 41 -1.19 13.48 -4.42
C ARG A 41 0.09 12.88 -4.95
N ILE A 42 0.35 11.65 -4.52
CA ILE A 42 1.38 10.78 -5.07
C ILE A 42 0.66 9.75 -5.94
N VAL A 43 0.92 9.76 -7.24
CA VAL A 43 0.34 8.80 -8.19
C VAL A 43 1.41 7.79 -8.56
N LEU A 44 1.09 6.51 -8.40
CA LEU A 44 1.99 5.40 -8.70
C LEU A 44 1.43 4.64 -9.90
N SER A 45 2.20 4.56 -10.97
CA SER A 45 1.85 3.72 -12.13
C SER A 45 2.55 2.37 -11.98
N MET A 46 1.78 1.35 -11.61
CA MET A 46 2.28 -0.01 -11.41
C MET A 46 2.58 -0.69 -12.75
N PRO A 47 3.67 -1.47 -12.86
CA PRO A 47 3.87 -2.38 -13.98
C PRO A 47 2.89 -3.56 -13.89
N ASP A 48 2.45 -4.09 -15.04
CA ASP A 48 1.42 -5.13 -15.12
C ASP A 48 1.85 -6.44 -14.44
N MET A 49 3.15 -6.72 -14.40
CA MET A 49 3.71 -7.94 -13.81
C MET A 49 3.97 -7.83 -12.29
N PHE A 50 3.49 -6.77 -11.64
CA PHE A 50 3.74 -6.57 -10.22
C PHE A 50 2.96 -7.59 -9.35
N PRO A 51 3.64 -8.47 -8.59
CA PRO A 51 2.98 -9.60 -7.92
C PRO A 51 2.04 -9.22 -6.77
N CYS A 52 2.11 -7.99 -6.27
CA CYS A 52 1.27 -7.52 -5.15
C CYS A 52 0.31 -6.39 -5.56
N GLN A 53 -0.09 -6.32 -6.83
CA GLN A 53 -0.96 -5.25 -7.35
C GLN A 53 -2.32 -5.22 -6.65
N HIS A 54 -2.93 -6.39 -6.43
CA HIS A 54 -4.21 -6.52 -5.74
C HIS A 54 -4.14 -6.02 -4.30
N GLU A 55 -3.13 -6.48 -3.56
CA GLU A 55 -2.87 -6.10 -2.16
C GLU A 55 -2.67 -4.58 -2.04
N PHE A 56 -1.92 -4.00 -2.97
CA PHE A 56 -1.68 -2.56 -3.03
C PHE A 56 -2.97 -1.77 -3.30
N ALA A 57 -3.76 -2.20 -4.29
CA ALA A 57 -5.01 -1.54 -4.66
C ALA A 57 -6.03 -1.58 -3.52
N LEU A 58 -6.15 -2.72 -2.84
CA LEU A 58 -7.03 -2.88 -1.68
C LEU A 58 -6.59 -2.00 -0.51
N ALA A 59 -5.29 -2.00 -0.20
CA ALA A 59 -4.73 -1.15 0.86
C ALA A 59 -4.99 0.34 0.57
N HIS A 60 -4.76 0.77 -0.67
CA HIS A 60 -5.04 2.14 -1.11
C HIS A 60 -6.53 2.49 -1.00
N ALA A 61 -7.43 1.60 -1.41
CA ALA A 61 -8.87 1.81 -1.30
C ALA A 61 -9.32 1.97 0.16
N ARG A 62 -8.80 1.13 1.07
CA ARG A 62 -9.10 1.21 2.51
C ARG A 62 -8.58 2.49 3.15
N LEU A 63 -7.33 2.86 2.87
CA LEU A 63 -6.76 4.13 3.34
C LEU A 63 -7.51 5.35 2.80
N ARG A 64 -7.96 5.30 1.54
CA ARG A 64 -8.76 6.38 0.94
C ARG A 64 -10.10 6.55 1.66
N ARG A 65 -10.75 5.45 2.06
CA ARG A 65 -11.97 5.50 2.88
C ARG A 65 -11.70 6.08 4.26
N LEU A 66 -10.63 5.65 4.93
CA LEU A 66 -10.26 6.18 6.26
C LEU A 66 -9.99 7.69 6.21
N ARG A 67 -9.28 8.17 5.18
CA ARG A 67 -9.06 9.62 4.97
C ARG A 67 -10.35 10.41 4.71
N GLN A 68 -11.41 9.76 4.23
CA GLN A 68 -12.72 10.42 4.03
C GLN A 68 -13.57 10.44 5.30
N ALA A 69 -13.28 9.57 6.26
CA ALA A 69 -14.01 9.46 7.52
C ALA A 69 -13.44 10.34 8.65
N ILE A 70 -12.29 10.98 8.40
CA ILE A 70 -11.61 11.93 9.29
C ILE A 70 -11.74 13.31 8.68
#